data_AF-A0A537AH34-F1
#
_entry.id   AF-A0A537AH34-F1
#
_cell.length_a   1.000
_cell.length_b   1.000
_cell.length_c   1.000
_cell.angle_alpha   90.00
_cell.angle_beta   90.00
_cell.angle_gamma   90.00
#
_symmetry.space_group_name_H-M   'P 1'
#
loop_
_entity.id
_entity.type
_entity.pdbx_description
1 polymer ?
#
loop_
_entity_poly.entity_id
_entity_poly.type
_entity_poly.pdbx_seq_one_letter_code
_entity_poly.pdbx_strand_id
1 'polypeptide(L)'
;MRIESQLDQQVESLFERCPELWGFSVRSENDELFVSDVGIMPRLSAQQYGEIFQDIARTLAEFLEEEPDASELLRGRTFARTLH
;
A
#
# COMPACT_ATOMS: atom_id res chain seq x y z
N MET A 1 3.67 -5.36 -17.37
CA MET A 1 2.51 -4.66 -17.96
C MET A 1 2.58 -3.18 -17.57
N ARG A 2 2.09 -2.19 -18.35
CA ARG A 2 2.29 -0.76 -18.03
C ARG A 2 1.68 -0.35 -16.67
N ILE A 3 0.50 -0.88 -16.36
CA ILE A 3 -0.24 -0.59 -15.11
C ILE A 3 0.48 -1.18 -13.89
N GLU A 4 1.00 -2.42 -13.98
CA GLU A 4 1.81 -3.01 -12.90
C GLU A 4 3.04 -2.16 -12.58
N SER A 5 3.73 -1.64 -13.62
CA SER A 5 4.89 -0.78 -13.44
C SER A 5 4.54 0.56 -12.78
N GLN A 6 3.36 1.11 -13.07
CA GLN A 6 2.87 2.33 -12.43
C GLN A 6 2.53 2.08 -10.96
N LEU A 7 1.86 0.96 -10.68
CA LEU A 7 1.57 0.52 -9.31
C LEU A 7 2.86 0.32 -8.50
N ASP A 8 3.83 -0.40 -9.06
CA ASP A 8 5.12 -0.64 -8.41
C ASP A 8 5.84 0.68 -8.12
N GLN A 9 5.81 1.65 -9.05
CA GLN A 9 6.40 2.98 -8.85
C GLN A 9 5.69 3.82 -7.77
N GLN A 10 4.36 3.76 -7.70
CA GLN A 10 3.60 4.45 -6.65
C GLN A 10 3.86 3.83 -5.27
N VAL A 11 3.94 2.51 -5.19
CA VAL A 11 4.27 1.78 -3.96
C VAL A 11 5.72 2.05 -3.53
N GLU A 12 6.67 2.09 -4.47
CA GLU A 12 8.06 2.47 -4.18
C GLU A 12 8.13 3.89 -3.60
N SER A 13 7.45 4.84 -4.24
CA SER A 13 7.35 6.22 -3.75
C SER A 13 6.70 6.29 -2.36
N LEU A 14 5.73 5.43 -2.05
CA LEU A 14 5.13 5.33 -0.71
C LEU A 14 6.14 4.86 0.32
N PHE A 15 6.93 3.82 0.02
CA PHE A 15 7.99 3.37 0.93
C PHE A 15 9.07 4.42 1.14
N GLU A 16 9.37 5.26 0.14
CA GLU A 16 10.31 6.38 0.30
C GLU A 16 9.77 7.46 1.23
N ARG A 17 8.47 7.80 1.13
CA ARG A 17 7.80 8.79 1.99
C ARG A 17 7.61 8.30 3.42
N CYS A 18 7.47 6.99 3.63
CA CYS A 18 7.25 6.37 4.93
C CYS A 18 8.38 5.38 5.27
N PRO A 19 9.55 5.84 5.74
CA PRO A 19 10.70 4.97 6.01
C PRO A 19 10.46 3.86 7.03
N GLU A 20 9.52 4.06 7.96
CA GLU A 20 9.14 3.11 8.99
C GLU A 20 8.20 2.01 8.48
N LEU A 21 7.64 2.16 7.28
CA LEU A 21 6.80 1.18 6.62
C LEU A 21 7.65 0.12 5.91
N TRP A 22 7.48 -1.13 6.32
CA TRP A 22 8.21 -2.28 5.78
C TRP A 22 7.38 -3.14 4.84
N GLY A 23 6.06 -3.07 4.97
CA GLY A 23 5.15 -3.76 4.07
C GLY A 23 3.70 -3.69 4.55
N PHE A 24 2.80 -4.10 3.68
CA PHE A 24 1.38 -4.26 3.96
C PHE A 24 0.76 -5.23 2.96
N SER A 25 -0.38 -5.80 3.33
CA SER A 25 -1.19 -6.66 2.46
C SER A 25 -2.51 -6.00 2.15
N VAL A 26 -3.01 -6.22 0.93
CA VAL A 26 -4.36 -5.83 0.54
C VAL A 26 -5.23 -7.08 0.52
N ARG A 27 -6.18 -7.16 1.45
CA ARG A 27 -7.22 -8.19 1.47
C ARG A 27 -8.44 -7.72 0.69
N SER A 28 -9.25 -8.68 0.28
CA SER A 28 -10.57 -8.39 -0.26
C SER A 28 -11.64 -9.20 0.45
N GLU A 29 -12.74 -8.54 0.77
CA GLU A 29 -13.92 -9.13 1.37
C GLU A 29 -15.14 -8.43 0.76
N ASN A 30 -16.12 -9.21 0.27
CA ASN A 30 -17.34 -8.68 -0.36
C ASN A 30 -17.11 -7.61 -1.45
N ASP A 31 -16.12 -7.82 -2.32
CA ASP A 31 -15.69 -6.89 -3.38
C ASP A 31 -15.13 -5.53 -2.91
N GLU A 32 -14.91 -5.38 -1.61
CA GLU A 32 -14.17 -4.26 -1.03
C GLU A 32 -12.70 -4.64 -0.80
N LEU A 33 -11.82 -3.64 -0.83
CA LEU A 33 -10.38 -3.79 -0.60
C LEU A 33 -10.00 -3.20 0.76
N PHE A 34 -9.19 -3.94 1.53
CA PHE A 34 -8.77 -3.56 2.87
C PHE A 34 -7.26 -3.66 3.02
N VAL A 35 -6.64 -2.59 3.55
CA VAL A 35 -5.24 -2.64 3.98
C VAL A 35 -5.15 -3.44 5.28
N SER A 36 -4.17 -4.32 5.35
CA SER A 36 -3.97 -5.27 6.45
C SER A 36 -2.51 -5.63 6.61
N ASP A 37 -2.18 -6.32 7.71
CA ASP A 37 -0.85 -6.88 7.96
C ASP A 37 0.29 -5.86 7.77
N VAL A 38 0.06 -4.64 8.26
CA VAL A 38 1.00 -3.51 8.11
C VAL A 38 2.21 -3.72 9.01
N GLY A 39 3.38 -3.91 8.39
CA GLY A 39 4.67 -4.04 9.06
C GLY A 39 5.30 -2.66 9.29
N ILE A 40 5.46 -2.29 10.55
CA ILE A 40 6.07 -1.02 10.97
C ILE A 40 7.29 -1.29 11.87
N MET A 41 8.43 -0.66 11.56
CA MET A 41 9.63 -0.69 12.39
C MET A 41 10.46 0.58 12.20
N PRO A 42 10.83 1.32 13.28
CA PRO A 42 10.62 1.00 14.70
C PRO A 42 9.15 1.13 15.16
N ARG A 43 8.85 0.68 16.39
CA ARG A 43 7.50 0.87 16.96
C ARG A 43 7.16 2.36 17.03
N LEU A 44 5.97 2.70 16.54
CA LEU A 44 5.45 4.06 16.50
C LEU A 44 4.33 4.29 17.50
N SER A 45 4.00 5.55 17.74
CA SER A 45 2.75 5.92 18.42
C SER A 45 1.53 5.61 17.55
N ALA A 46 0.35 5.53 18.16
CA ALA A 46 -0.90 5.31 17.44
C ALA A 46 -1.20 6.42 16.41
N GLN A 47 -0.82 7.67 16.71
CA GLN A 47 -0.98 8.79 15.78
C GLN A 47 -0.12 8.59 14.52
N GLN A 48 1.17 8.31 14.70
CA GLN A 48 2.10 8.09 13.59
C GLN A 48 1.69 6.86 12.76
N TYR A 49 1.21 5.79 13.40
CA TYR A 49 0.63 4.66 12.68
C TYR A 49 -0.57 5.08 11.83
N GLY A 50 -1.46 5.92 12.38
CA GLY A 50 -2.61 6.44 11.66
C GLY A 50 -2.23 7.27 10.43
N GLU A 51 -1.19 8.10 10.54
CA GLU A 51 -0.63 8.88 9.43
C GLU A 51 -0.11 7.95 8.32
N ILE A 52 0.68 6.93 8.65
CA ILE A 52 1.17 5.94 7.67
C ILE A 52 0.00 5.17 7.03
N PHE A 53 -0.98 4.74 7.83
CA PHE A 53 -2.15 4.03 7.30
C PHE A 53 -2.94 4.89 6.31
N GLN A 54 -3.09 6.20 6.60
CA GLN A 54 -3.73 7.14 5.67
C GLN A 54 -2.92 7.31 4.39
N ASP A 55 -1.59 7.34 4.47
CA ASP A 55 -0.74 7.44 3.28
C ASP A 55 -0.83 6.18 2.40
N ILE A 56 -0.90 4.98 2.99
CA ILE A 56 -1.15 3.73 2.25
C ILE A 56 -2.52 3.81 1.56
N ALA A 57 -3.57 4.10 2.32
CA ALA A 57 -4.93 4.12 1.80
C ALA A 57 -5.10 5.16 0.68
N ARG A 58 -4.51 6.35 0.84
CA ARG A 58 -4.52 7.41 -0.17
C ARG A 58 -3.81 6.98 -1.44
N THR A 59 -2.61 6.42 -1.33
CA THR A 59 -1.84 5.97 -2.50
C THR A 59 -2.62 4.95 -3.31
N LEU A 60 -3.25 3.97 -2.65
CA LEU A 60 -4.06 2.96 -3.33
C LEU A 60 -5.36 3.53 -3.91
N ALA A 61 -5.99 4.50 -3.24
CA ALA A 61 -7.19 5.15 -3.73
C ALA A 61 -6.90 6.01 -4.98
N GLU A 62 -5.82 6.80 -4.97
CA GLU A 62 -5.36 7.59 -6.11
C GLU A 62 -5.04 6.68 -7.30
N PHE A 63 -4.35 5.55 -7.07
CA PHE A 63 -4.12 4.53 -8.09
C PHE A 63 -5.40 4.02 -8.75
N LEU A 64 -6.40 3.65 -7.93
CA LEU A 64 -7.67 3.11 -8.41
C LEU A 64 -8.58 4.18 -9.04
N GLU A 65 -8.40 5.45 -8.68
CA GLU A 65 -9.10 6.56 -9.34
C GLU A 65 -8.57 6.74 -10.78
N GLU A 66 -7.26 6.60 -10.98
CA GLU A 66 -6.64 6.65 -12.30
C GLU A 66 -6.93 5.38 -13.12
N GLU A 67 -6.93 4.21 -12.49
CA GLU A 67 -7.12 2.90 -13.13
C GLU A 67 -8.14 2.01 -12.37
N PRO A 68 -9.46 2.27 -12.49
CA PRO A 68 -10.49 1.56 -11.71
C PRO A 68 -10.52 0.05 -11.92
N ASP A 69 -10.19 -0.41 -13.13
CA ASP A 69 -10.15 -1.83 -13.49
C ASP A 69 -8.92 -2.56 -12.90
N ALA A 70 -8.00 -1.84 -12.25
CA ALA A 70 -6.80 -2.41 -11.64
C ALA A 70 -7.01 -2.98 -10.23
N SER A 71 -8.24 -3.00 -9.71
CA SER A 71 -8.56 -3.57 -8.39
C SER A 71 -8.11 -5.03 -8.23
N GLU A 72 -8.21 -5.83 -9.30
CA GLU A 72 -7.72 -7.22 -9.33
C GLU A 72 -6.20 -7.33 -9.18
N LEU A 73 -5.42 -6.30 -9.52
CA LEU A 73 -3.97 -6.28 -9.31
C LEU A 73 -3.59 -6.07 -7.84
N LEU A 74 -4.49 -5.49 -7.05
CA LEU A 74 -4.29 -5.27 -5.61
C LEU A 74 -4.82 -6.44 -4.79
N ARG A 75 -5.87 -7.10 -5.27
CA ARG A 75 -6.60 -8.15 -4.54
C ARG A 75 -5.67 -9.28 -4.08
N GLY A 76 -5.52 -9.43 -2.77
CA GLY A 76 -4.71 -10.47 -2.15
C GLY A 76 -3.20 -10.28 -2.28
N ARG A 77 -2.74 -9.11 -2.75
CA ARG A 77 -1.32 -8.82 -2.96
C ARG A 77 -0.68 -8.29 -1.68
N THR A 78 0.57 -8.69 -1.46
CA THR A 78 1.44 -8.13 -0.40
C THR A 78 2.53 -7.30 -1.04
N PHE A 79 2.75 -6.10 -0.50
CA PHE A 79 3.82 -5.20 -0.88
C PHE A 79 4.81 -5.13 0.29
N ALA A 80 6.09 -5.32 0.01
CA ALA A 80 7.13 -5.29 1.01
C ALA A 80 8.36 -4.57 0.48
N ARG A 81 9.06 -3.88 1.37
CA ARG A 81 10.32 -3.21 1.05
C ARG A 81 11.40 -4.26 0.74
N THR A 82 12.13 -4.03 -0.35
CA THR A 82 13.30 -4.85 -0.68
C THR A 82 14.45 -4.56 0.28
N LEU A 83 15.05 -5.61 0.83
CA LEU A 83 16.31 -5.53 1.57
C LEU A 83 17.45 -5.67 0.55
N HIS A 84 18.27 -4.63 0.41
CA HIS A 84 19.48 -4.63 -0.41
C HIS A 84 20.72 -5.03 0.39
#